data_AF-A0A4P7N2G1-F1
#
_entry.id   AF-A0A4P7N2G1-F1
#
_cell.length_a   1.000
_cell.length_b   1.000
_cell.length_c   1.000
_cell.angle_alpha   90.00
_cell.angle_beta   90.00
_cell.angle_gamma   90.00
#
_symmetry.space_group_name_H-M   'P 1'
#
loop_
_entity.id
_entity.type
_entity.pdbx_description
1 polymer ?
#
loop_
_entity_poly.entity_id
_entity_poly.type
_entity_poly.pdbx_seq_one_letter_code
_entity_poly.pdbx_strand_id
1 'polypeptide(L)'
;MHNWLARPLGAIQKGTPWILQRRMNSSRGVPVGVSDPANTSNTSETLTYPEPPTSNHNSLPSFLEYAERSGLNPKSTVYVGTHYEYLVAERLASYGFSLFRVGGASDYGIDLLGTWTVPSAPNPIKVIIQCKAIASKLGPSHVRELEGAFVGAPAGWRGSCVLGLLVGQQPATKGVRDSLGRSRWPMGYISFSTADGQVSQIQWNRLAVNRGLDGMGVAVKYTEDGLPRLTLTMNGMSLPTGQLPRSESK
;
A
#
# COMPACT_ATOMS: atom_id res chain seq x y z
N MET A 1 -6.23 43.42 23.15
CA MET A 1 -7.63 42.94 23.01
C MET A 1 -8.00 43.01 21.54
N HIS A 2 -8.88 42.11 21.06
CA HIS A 2 -9.23 41.78 19.65
C HIS A 2 -8.38 40.63 19.08
N ASN A 3 -8.70 39.35 19.34
CA ASN A 3 -9.83 38.52 18.86
C ASN A 3 -9.62 38.02 17.41
N TRP A 4 -9.06 36.81 17.26
CA TRP A 4 -8.97 36.08 15.98
C TRP A 4 -10.13 35.09 15.90
N LEU A 5 -11.17 35.49 15.18
CA LEU A 5 -12.26 34.61 14.78
C LEU A 5 -11.83 33.72 13.60
N ALA A 6 -12.20 32.44 13.73
CA ALA A 6 -12.05 31.40 12.72
C ALA A 6 -12.67 31.81 11.37
N ARG A 7 -12.01 31.43 10.26
CA ARG A 7 -12.60 31.45 8.92
C ARG A 7 -12.78 30.00 8.42
N PRO A 8 -13.87 29.71 7.67
CA PRO A 8 -14.27 28.33 7.39
C PRO A 8 -13.48 27.71 6.24
N LEU A 9 -13.32 26.38 6.32
CA LEU A 9 -12.81 25.52 5.26
C LEU A 9 -13.71 25.61 4.02
N GLY A 10 -13.11 26.04 2.90
CA GLY A 10 -13.76 26.12 1.60
C GLY A 10 -14.18 24.75 1.06
N ALA A 11 -15.34 24.75 0.40
CA ALA A 11 -16.02 23.60 -0.16
C ALA A 11 -15.17 22.81 -1.16
N ILE A 12 -15.19 21.47 -1.02
CA ILE A 12 -14.66 20.52 -1.99
C ILE A 12 -15.66 20.42 -3.16
N GLN A 13 -15.22 20.80 -4.35
CA GLN A 13 -15.97 20.65 -5.59
C GLN A 13 -16.21 19.18 -5.90
N LYS A 14 -17.48 18.83 -6.14
CA LYS A 14 -17.92 17.52 -6.62
C LYS A 14 -17.55 17.38 -8.11
N GLY A 15 -16.63 16.47 -8.42
CA GLY A 15 -16.32 16.08 -9.81
C GLY A 15 -17.28 15.00 -10.30
N THR A 16 -18.00 15.30 -11.38
CA THR A 16 -18.91 14.41 -12.11
C THR A 16 -18.14 13.29 -12.84
N PRO A 17 -18.72 12.08 -12.99
CA PRO A 17 -18.13 11.02 -13.81
C PRO A 17 -18.40 11.27 -15.30
N TRP A 18 -17.34 11.17 -16.11
CA TRP A 18 -17.42 11.28 -17.57
C TRP A 18 -17.83 9.93 -18.18
N ILE A 19 -19.12 9.79 -18.51
CA ILE A 19 -19.63 8.75 -19.41
C ILE A 19 -19.54 9.31 -20.83
N LEU A 20 -18.71 8.73 -21.69
CA LEU A 20 -18.77 8.99 -23.13
C LEU A 20 -19.33 7.75 -23.84
N GLN A 21 -20.56 7.91 -24.29
CA GLN A 21 -21.33 6.98 -25.09
C GLN A 21 -20.93 7.16 -26.57
N ARG A 22 -20.56 6.07 -27.26
CA ARG A 22 -20.61 6.02 -28.73
C ARG A 22 -21.13 4.66 -29.19
N ARG A 23 -22.32 4.70 -29.79
CA ARG A 23 -22.94 3.66 -30.62
C ARG A 23 -22.49 3.84 -32.08
N MET A 24 -22.21 2.73 -32.77
CA MET A 24 -22.67 2.34 -34.13
C MET A 24 -21.77 1.18 -34.62
N ASN A 25 -22.26 -0.07 -34.65
CA ASN A 25 -23.02 -0.79 -35.71
C ASN A 25 -22.14 -1.34 -36.85
N SER A 26 -22.00 -2.67 -36.97
CA SER A 26 -22.17 -3.42 -38.22
C SER A 26 -21.98 -4.94 -38.00
N SER A 27 -22.66 -5.70 -38.84
CA SER A 27 -23.04 -7.11 -38.71
C SER A 27 -22.09 -8.09 -39.42
N ARG A 28 -22.21 -9.37 -39.01
CA ARG A 28 -21.96 -10.64 -39.74
C ARG A 28 -20.70 -11.44 -39.36
N GLY A 29 -20.95 -12.70 -38.99
CA GLY A 29 -19.99 -13.81 -39.11
C GLY A 29 -19.96 -14.74 -37.91
N VAL A 30 -20.84 -15.75 -37.86
CA VAL A 30 -20.65 -16.97 -37.04
C VAL A 30 -19.82 -17.95 -37.86
N PRO A 31 -18.87 -18.67 -37.23
CA PRO A 31 -18.87 -20.11 -37.40
C PRO A 31 -18.72 -20.88 -36.08
N VAL A 32 -19.26 -22.08 -36.15
CA VAL A 32 -19.43 -23.11 -35.13
C VAL A 32 -18.11 -23.83 -34.83
N GLY A 33 -17.85 -24.02 -33.53
CA GLY A 33 -17.35 -25.24 -32.88
C GLY A 33 -16.05 -25.89 -33.37
N VAL A 34 -14.99 -25.78 -32.57
CA VAL A 34 -13.97 -26.84 -32.41
C VAL A 34 -13.45 -26.85 -30.96
N SER A 35 -13.80 -27.95 -30.27
CA SER A 35 -13.20 -28.59 -29.08
C SER A 35 -12.35 -27.77 -28.09
N ASP A 36 -12.81 -27.74 -26.84
CA ASP A 36 -12.00 -27.57 -25.64
C ASP A 36 -10.98 -28.71 -25.50
N PRO A 37 -9.69 -28.37 -25.30
CA PRO A 37 -8.95 -29.10 -24.27
C PRO A 37 -7.99 -28.15 -23.55
N ALA A 38 -8.35 -27.72 -22.34
CA ALA A 38 -7.37 -27.53 -21.28
C ALA A 38 -8.09 -27.27 -19.97
N ASN A 39 -8.11 -28.32 -19.16
CA ASN A 39 -8.12 -28.26 -17.71
C ASN A 39 -7.10 -27.18 -17.25
N THR A 40 -7.57 -25.96 -17.00
CA THR A 40 -6.75 -24.92 -16.39
C THR A 40 -6.49 -25.35 -14.96
N SER A 41 -5.34 -25.97 -14.75
CA SER A 41 -4.80 -26.26 -13.44
C SER A 41 -4.91 -25.00 -12.58
N ASN A 42 -5.75 -25.05 -11.56
CA ASN A 42 -5.67 -24.19 -10.39
C ASN A 42 -4.35 -24.51 -9.67
N THR A 43 -3.24 -24.10 -10.25
CA THR A 43 -1.98 -23.99 -9.52
C THR A 43 -2.15 -22.81 -8.58
N SER A 44 -2.54 -23.09 -7.34
CA SER A 44 -2.22 -22.23 -6.22
C SER A 44 -0.71 -22.06 -6.25
N GLU A 45 -0.22 -21.01 -6.92
CA GLU A 45 1.20 -20.68 -6.94
C GLU A 45 1.63 -20.52 -5.48
N THR A 46 2.39 -21.48 -4.97
CA THR A 46 2.97 -21.39 -3.62
C THR A 46 3.84 -20.14 -3.61
N LEU A 47 3.41 -19.11 -2.86
CA LEU A 47 4.17 -17.88 -2.68
C LEU A 47 5.52 -18.24 -2.05
N THR A 48 6.59 -18.14 -2.84
CA THR A 48 7.94 -18.32 -2.33
C THR A 48 8.41 -16.96 -1.81
N TYR A 49 8.63 -16.88 -0.50
CA TYR A 49 9.21 -15.69 0.12
C TYR A 49 10.74 -15.81 0.09
N PRO A 50 11.46 -14.69 -0.13
CA PRO A 50 12.91 -14.67 0.09
C PRO A 50 13.25 -15.04 1.52
N GLU A 51 14.47 -15.55 1.73
CA GLU A 51 15.01 -15.73 3.07
C GLU A 51 15.04 -14.39 3.82
N PRO A 52 14.74 -14.39 5.14
CA PRO A 52 14.84 -13.19 5.94
C PRO A 52 16.26 -12.59 5.87
N PRO A 53 16.38 -11.25 5.85
CA PRO A 53 17.69 -10.58 5.77
C PRO A 53 18.56 -10.83 7.01
N THR A 54 17.97 -11.29 8.11
CA THR A 54 18.66 -11.64 9.35
C THR A 54 17.81 -12.60 10.19
N SER A 55 18.46 -13.42 11.02
CA SER A 55 17.82 -14.25 12.04
C SER A 55 17.65 -13.54 13.40
N ASN A 56 18.13 -12.30 13.54
CA ASN A 56 18.15 -11.60 14.83
C ASN A 56 16.78 -11.03 15.24
N HIS A 57 15.93 -10.68 14.28
CA HIS A 57 14.63 -10.09 14.51
C HIS A 57 13.71 -10.28 13.30
N ASN A 58 12.40 -10.37 13.54
CA ASN A 58 11.38 -10.61 12.50
C ASN A 58 10.08 -9.82 12.75
N SER A 59 10.05 -8.97 13.76
CA SER A 59 8.90 -8.18 14.19
C SER A 59 9.37 -6.91 14.90
N LEU A 60 8.49 -5.91 15.06
CA LEU A 60 8.82 -4.67 15.77
C LEU A 60 9.35 -4.94 17.20
N PRO A 61 8.70 -5.77 18.05
CA PRO A 61 9.22 -6.05 19.39
C PRO A 61 10.61 -6.71 19.38
N SER A 62 10.79 -7.76 18.57
CA SER A 62 12.09 -8.46 18.48
C SER A 62 13.22 -7.55 17.95
N PHE A 63 12.90 -6.59 17.07
CA PHE A 63 13.86 -5.62 16.58
C PHE A 63 14.28 -4.62 17.67
N LEU A 64 13.34 -4.15 18.49
CA LEU A 64 13.64 -3.25 19.62
C LEU A 64 14.54 -3.95 20.66
N GLU A 65 14.21 -5.20 21.02
CA GLU A 65 15.04 -6.02 21.91
C GLU A 65 16.46 -6.24 21.35
N TYR A 66 16.56 -6.53 20.04
CA TYR A 66 17.85 -6.64 19.36
C TYR A 66 18.64 -5.33 19.42
N ALA A 67 18.01 -4.20 19.09
CA ALA A 67 18.66 -2.90 19.03
C ALA A 67 19.18 -2.46 20.41
N GLU A 68 18.42 -2.72 21.48
CA GLU A 68 18.85 -2.48 22.85
C GLU A 68 20.04 -3.37 23.22
N ARG A 69 19.92 -4.68 23.01
CA ARG A 69 20.97 -5.66 23.34
C ARG A 69 22.28 -5.41 22.58
N SER A 70 22.21 -5.00 21.32
CA SER A 70 23.38 -4.75 20.48
C SER A 70 23.94 -3.34 20.60
N GLY A 71 23.28 -2.45 21.37
CA GLY A 71 23.63 -1.03 21.44
C GLY A 71 23.48 -0.28 20.10
N LEU A 72 22.54 -0.68 19.24
CA LEU A 72 22.32 -0.05 17.95
C LEU A 72 21.84 1.39 18.15
N ASN A 73 22.55 2.36 17.58
CA ASN A 73 22.23 3.77 17.72
C ASN A 73 20.83 4.10 17.15
N PRO A 74 19.87 4.58 17.96
CA PRO A 74 18.51 4.92 17.51
C PRO A 74 18.43 6.02 16.45
N LYS A 75 19.51 6.79 16.26
CA LYS A 75 19.61 7.84 15.24
C LYS A 75 20.28 7.37 13.95
N SER A 76 20.78 6.14 13.91
CA SER A 76 21.39 5.58 12.70
C SER A 76 20.33 5.36 11.61
N THR A 77 20.75 5.46 10.35
CA THR A 77 19.87 5.18 9.21
C THR A 77 19.37 3.74 9.21
N VAL A 78 20.19 2.79 9.67
CA VAL A 78 19.81 1.39 9.84
C VAL A 78 18.69 1.25 10.85
N TYR A 79 18.81 1.85 12.03
CA TYR A 79 17.76 1.80 13.05
C TYR A 79 16.47 2.44 12.53
N VAL A 80 16.56 3.67 12.03
CA VAL A 80 15.41 4.47 11.60
C VAL A 80 14.65 3.77 10.46
N GLY A 81 15.37 3.24 9.47
CA GLY A 81 14.78 2.48 8.35
C GLY A 81 14.11 1.19 8.83
N THR A 82 14.87 0.33 9.53
CA THR A 82 14.38 -0.98 10.00
C THR A 82 13.18 -0.83 10.93
N HIS A 83 13.22 0.14 11.85
CA HIS A 83 12.10 0.46 12.73
C HIS A 83 10.86 0.88 11.93
N TYR A 84 11.04 1.76 10.93
CA TYR A 84 9.93 2.24 10.12
C TYR A 84 9.30 1.14 9.28
N GLU A 85 10.08 0.24 8.71
CA GLU A 85 9.60 -0.91 7.94
C GLU A 85 8.70 -1.82 8.80
N TYR A 86 9.14 -2.17 10.02
CA TYR A 86 8.33 -2.97 10.94
C TYR A 86 7.08 -2.25 11.41
N LEU A 87 7.17 -0.94 11.68
CA LEU A 87 6.02 -0.12 12.04
C LEU A 87 4.98 -0.12 10.91
N VAL A 88 5.42 0.05 9.65
CA VAL A 88 4.53 -0.01 8.48
C VAL A 88 3.85 -1.37 8.39
N ALA A 89 4.60 -2.46 8.53
CA ALA A 89 4.06 -3.82 8.48
C ALA A 89 2.97 -4.04 9.56
N GLU A 90 3.25 -3.66 10.81
CA GLU A 90 2.30 -3.78 11.92
C GLU A 90 1.04 -2.95 11.68
N ARG A 91 1.17 -1.69 11.25
CA ARG A 91 0.01 -0.81 11.05
C ARG A 91 -0.86 -1.24 9.89
N LEU A 92 -0.26 -1.68 8.79
CA LEU A 92 -1.01 -2.16 7.63
C LEU A 92 -1.72 -3.49 7.89
N ALA A 93 -1.32 -4.27 8.90
CA ALA A 93 -2.02 -5.50 9.28
C ALA A 93 -3.51 -5.26 9.59
N SER A 94 -3.84 -4.13 10.23
CA SER A 94 -5.24 -3.75 10.53
C SER A 94 -6.09 -3.49 9.29
N TYR A 95 -5.45 -3.28 8.13
CA TYR A 95 -6.07 -3.04 6.82
C TYR A 95 -6.10 -4.30 5.94
N GLY A 96 -5.80 -5.49 6.50
CA GLY A 96 -5.85 -6.77 5.80
C GLY A 96 -4.55 -7.15 5.07
N PHE A 97 -3.44 -6.46 5.36
CA PHE A 97 -2.13 -6.81 4.85
C PHE A 97 -1.47 -7.89 5.71
N SER A 98 -0.79 -8.84 5.06
CA SER A 98 0.14 -9.77 5.70
C SER A 98 1.50 -9.54 5.07
N LEU A 99 2.42 -8.92 5.82
CA LEU A 99 3.68 -8.38 5.31
C LEU A 99 4.87 -8.99 6.02
N PHE A 100 5.91 -9.26 5.25
CA PHE A 100 7.19 -9.80 5.69
C PHE A 100 8.29 -8.86 5.25
N ARG A 101 9.21 -8.55 6.17
CA ARG A 101 10.35 -7.70 5.88
C ARG A 101 11.39 -8.47 5.07
N VAL A 102 11.80 -7.89 3.95
CA VAL A 102 12.89 -8.40 3.11
C VAL A 102 14.01 -7.37 2.88
N GLY A 103 13.80 -6.12 3.36
CA GLY A 103 14.75 -5.03 3.22
C GLY A 103 16.15 -5.35 3.75
N GLY A 104 17.17 -5.07 2.94
CA GLY A 104 18.54 -5.49 3.19
C GLY A 104 19.46 -5.25 1.99
N ALA A 105 20.68 -5.77 2.04
CA ALA A 105 21.58 -5.64 0.89
C ALA A 105 21.01 -6.39 -0.33
N SER A 106 20.99 -5.73 -1.49
CA SER A 106 20.52 -6.30 -2.77
C SER A 106 19.01 -6.60 -2.86
N ASP A 107 18.19 -5.89 -2.10
CA ASP A 107 16.72 -6.03 -2.09
C ASP A 107 16.01 -5.35 -3.28
N TYR A 108 16.76 -4.76 -4.21
CA TYR A 108 16.26 -3.98 -5.35
C TYR A 108 15.30 -2.84 -4.94
N GLY A 109 15.40 -2.34 -3.71
CA GLY A 109 14.55 -1.30 -3.15
C GLY A 109 13.19 -1.80 -2.65
N ILE A 110 13.03 -3.12 -2.44
CA ILE A 110 11.84 -3.72 -1.83
C ILE A 110 12.12 -3.92 -0.34
N ASP A 111 11.38 -3.21 0.50
CA ASP A 111 11.55 -3.30 1.95
C ASP A 111 10.62 -4.37 2.56
N LEU A 112 9.38 -4.46 2.05
CA LEU A 112 8.39 -5.46 2.48
C LEU A 112 7.74 -6.18 1.28
N LEU A 113 7.42 -7.46 1.49
CA LEU A 113 6.65 -8.29 0.57
C LEU A 113 5.47 -8.91 1.30
N GLY A 114 4.37 -9.14 0.61
CA GLY A 114 3.24 -9.81 1.25
C GLY A 114 1.97 -9.86 0.43
N THR A 115 0.87 -10.14 1.10
CA THR A 115 -0.44 -10.19 0.46
C THR A 115 -1.39 -9.21 1.10
N TRP A 116 -2.31 -8.68 0.31
CA TRP A 116 -3.39 -7.84 0.78
C TRP A 116 -4.73 -8.47 0.45
N THR A 117 -5.48 -8.81 1.49
CA THR A 117 -6.84 -9.33 1.34
C THR A 117 -7.82 -8.16 1.28
N VAL A 118 -8.48 -8.00 0.14
CA VAL A 118 -9.49 -6.96 -0.08
C VAL A 118 -10.78 -7.59 -0.58
N PRO A 119 -11.97 -7.13 -0.14
CA PRO A 119 -13.23 -7.72 -0.57
C PRO A 119 -13.53 -7.62 -2.06
N SER A 120 -12.88 -6.69 -2.77
CA SER A 120 -13.01 -6.50 -4.22
C SER A 120 -12.21 -7.51 -5.05
N ALA A 121 -11.37 -8.33 -4.44
CA ALA A 121 -10.56 -9.32 -5.12
C ALA A 121 -10.86 -10.73 -4.58
N PRO A 122 -11.11 -11.73 -5.46
CA PRO A 122 -11.39 -13.09 -5.01
C PRO A 122 -10.18 -13.79 -4.39
N ASN A 123 -8.98 -13.34 -4.73
CA ASN A 123 -7.72 -13.83 -4.20
C ASN A 123 -6.92 -12.66 -3.60
N PRO A 124 -6.12 -12.88 -2.55
CA PRO A 124 -5.24 -11.85 -2.02
C PRO A 124 -4.30 -11.27 -3.09
N ILE A 125 -4.14 -9.95 -3.08
CA ILE A 125 -3.28 -9.23 -4.03
C ILE A 125 -1.84 -9.33 -3.54
N LYS A 126 -0.89 -9.73 -4.41
CA LYS A 126 0.53 -9.71 -4.08
C LYS A 126 0.98 -8.25 -3.99
N VAL A 127 1.67 -7.87 -2.92
CA VAL A 127 2.17 -6.50 -2.73
C VAL A 127 3.69 -6.48 -2.58
N ILE A 128 4.32 -5.50 -3.24
CA ILE A 128 5.70 -5.11 -3.01
C ILE A 128 5.68 -3.69 -2.44
N ILE A 129 6.43 -3.45 -1.37
CA ILE A 129 6.38 -2.18 -0.64
C ILE A 129 7.77 -1.63 -0.48
N GLN A 130 7.91 -0.35 -0.81
CA GLN A 130 9.08 0.45 -0.48
C GLN A 130 8.72 1.48 0.60
N CYS A 131 9.48 1.48 1.68
CA CYS A 131 9.35 2.35 2.84
C CYS A 131 10.43 3.44 2.82
N LYS A 132 10.03 4.71 2.96
CA LYS A 132 10.98 5.83 3.08
C LYS A 132 10.73 6.61 4.36
N ALA A 133 11.59 6.37 5.34
CA ALA A 133 11.61 7.03 6.65
C ALA A 133 12.36 8.38 6.58
N ILE A 134 11.84 9.33 5.79
CA ILE A 134 12.45 10.65 5.65
C ILE A 134 11.46 11.76 6.04
N ALA A 135 11.99 12.80 6.71
CA ALA A 135 11.20 13.96 7.13
C ALA A 135 10.76 14.84 5.95
N SER A 136 11.54 14.84 4.86
CA SER A 136 11.21 15.60 3.65
C SER A 136 10.13 14.91 2.83
N LYS A 137 9.48 15.67 1.95
CA LYS A 137 8.45 15.12 1.07
C LYS A 137 9.07 14.23 0.01
N LEU A 138 8.43 13.09 -0.25
CA LEU A 138 8.82 12.22 -1.36
C LEU A 138 8.56 12.90 -2.70
N GLY A 139 9.53 12.72 -3.62
CA GLY A 139 9.48 13.22 -4.99
C GLY A 139 9.32 12.11 -6.04
N PRO A 140 9.16 12.48 -7.33
CA PRO A 140 8.98 11.54 -8.45
C PRO A 140 10.09 10.51 -8.62
N SER A 141 11.31 10.78 -8.12
CA SER A 141 12.42 9.83 -8.16
C SER A 141 12.11 8.53 -7.44
N HIS A 142 11.49 8.59 -6.26
CA HIS A 142 11.12 7.41 -5.47
C HIS A 142 10.05 6.55 -6.17
N VAL A 143 9.16 7.18 -6.94
CA VAL A 143 8.21 6.42 -7.76
C VAL A 143 8.94 5.64 -8.83
N ARG A 144 9.90 6.25 -9.53
CA ARG A 144 10.73 5.54 -10.54
C ARG A 144 11.63 4.46 -9.94
N GLU A 145 12.12 4.69 -8.72
CA GLU A 145 12.87 3.69 -7.96
C GLU A 145 11.98 2.45 -7.71
N LEU A 146 10.76 2.65 -7.22
CA LEU A 146 9.79 1.58 -7.04
C LEU A 146 9.37 0.91 -8.36
N GLU A 147 9.30 1.65 -9.48
CA GLU A 147 9.10 1.04 -10.81
C GLU A 147 10.23 0.06 -11.17
N GLY A 148 11.48 0.37 -10.80
CA GLY A 148 12.62 -0.52 -10.95
C GLY A 148 12.52 -1.78 -10.08
N ALA A 149 11.92 -1.66 -8.89
CA ALA A 149 11.71 -2.78 -7.98
C ALA A 149 10.81 -3.88 -8.58
N PHE A 150 9.83 -3.55 -9.43
CA PHE A 150 9.03 -4.56 -10.15
C PHE A 150 9.88 -5.47 -11.04
N VAL A 151 10.96 -4.95 -11.62
CA VAL A 151 11.89 -5.72 -12.45
C VAL A 151 12.75 -6.64 -11.57
N GLY A 152 13.23 -6.10 -10.45
CA GLY A 152 14.06 -6.81 -9.46
C GLY A 152 13.32 -7.78 -8.55
N ALA A 153 11.98 -7.73 -8.49
CA ALA A 153 11.17 -8.49 -7.55
C ALA A 153 11.45 -10.01 -7.60
N PRO A 154 11.51 -10.73 -6.47
CA PRO A 154 11.88 -12.15 -6.45
C PRO A 154 10.94 -13.06 -7.25
N ALA A 155 11.35 -14.32 -7.48
CA ALA A 155 10.50 -15.30 -8.15
C ALA A 155 9.17 -15.47 -7.40
N GLY A 156 8.05 -15.57 -8.12
CA GLY A 156 6.71 -15.58 -7.54
C GLY A 156 6.10 -14.19 -7.25
N TRP A 157 6.93 -13.13 -7.28
CA TRP A 157 6.54 -11.72 -7.05
C TRP A 157 6.59 -10.87 -8.32
N ARG A 158 6.64 -11.52 -9.48
CA ARG A 158 6.58 -10.91 -10.82
C ARG A 158 5.28 -11.33 -11.52
N GLY A 159 4.87 -10.56 -12.52
CA GLY A 159 3.76 -10.94 -13.42
C GLY A 159 2.41 -10.29 -13.09
N SER A 160 1.32 -10.98 -13.43
CA SER A 160 -0.04 -10.51 -13.19
C SER A 160 -0.37 -10.50 -11.69
N CYS A 161 -1.09 -9.45 -11.26
CA CYS A 161 -1.60 -9.29 -9.88
C CYS A 161 -0.57 -8.90 -8.80
N VAL A 162 0.49 -8.17 -9.17
CA VAL A 162 1.37 -7.48 -8.20
C VAL A 162 1.03 -6.00 -8.13
N LEU A 163 0.90 -5.46 -6.91
CA LEU A 163 0.69 -4.04 -6.60
C LEU A 163 1.92 -3.48 -5.88
N GLY A 164 2.44 -2.36 -6.37
CA GLY A 164 3.56 -1.65 -5.74
C GLY A 164 3.07 -0.52 -4.83
N LEU A 165 3.57 -0.44 -3.62
CA LEU A 165 3.22 0.63 -2.68
C LEU A 165 4.46 1.41 -2.25
N LEU A 166 4.42 2.72 -2.45
CA LEU A 166 5.39 3.64 -1.85
C LEU A 166 4.83 4.17 -0.53
N VAL A 167 5.57 3.99 0.54
CA VAL A 167 5.16 4.36 1.89
C VAL A 167 6.08 5.43 2.45
N GLY A 168 5.50 6.55 2.90
CA GLY A 168 6.25 7.68 3.44
C GLY A 168 5.60 8.31 4.68
N GLN A 169 6.31 9.26 5.27
CA GLN A 169 5.83 9.99 6.47
C GLN A 169 5.07 11.28 6.12
N GLN A 170 5.14 11.70 4.86
CA GLN A 170 4.53 12.95 4.39
C GLN A 170 3.44 12.66 3.36
N PRO A 171 2.41 13.52 3.24
CA PRO A 171 1.42 13.39 2.16
C PRO A 171 2.08 13.44 0.78
N ALA A 172 1.53 12.69 -0.18
CA ALA A 172 2.03 12.66 -1.54
C ALA A 172 2.06 14.07 -2.14
N THR A 173 3.19 14.43 -2.77
CA THR A 173 3.30 15.68 -3.54
C THR A 173 2.53 15.57 -4.86
N LYS A 174 2.27 16.72 -5.51
CA LYS A 174 1.74 16.71 -6.89
C LYS A 174 2.65 15.90 -7.81
N GLY A 175 3.98 16.04 -7.68
CA GLY A 175 4.94 15.28 -8.46
C GLY A 175 4.82 13.76 -8.25
N VAL A 176 4.63 13.30 -7.00
CA VAL A 176 4.41 11.87 -6.72
C VAL A 176 3.10 11.39 -7.35
N ARG A 177 2.00 12.13 -7.19
CA ARG A 177 0.70 11.78 -7.79
C ARG A 177 0.77 11.71 -9.32
N ASP A 178 1.39 12.71 -9.96
CA ASP A 178 1.55 12.77 -11.41
C ASP A 178 2.47 11.65 -11.92
N SER A 179 3.46 11.23 -11.13
CA SER A 179 4.34 10.11 -11.49
C SER A 179 3.61 8.77 -11.34
N LEU A 180 2.88 8.55 -10.25
CA LEU A 180 2.07 7.34 -10.03
C LEU A 180 1.01 7.18 -11.13
N GLY A 181 0.36 8.27 -11.52
CA GLY A 181 -0.67 8.26 -12.57
C GLY A 181 -0.13 7.94 -13.97
N ARG A 182 1.14 8.24 -14.24
CA ARG A 182 1.82 7.94 -15.52
C ARG A 182 2.50 6.57 -15.53
N SER A 183 2.67 5.95 -14.37
CA SER A 183 3.31 4.65 -14.27
C SER A 183 2.57 3.59 -15.07
N ARG A 184 3.34 2.67 -15.66
CA ARG A 184 2.83 1.48 -16.34
C ARG A 184 2.56 0.31 -15.38
N TRP A 185 2.93 0.46 -14.11
CA TRP A 185 2.70 -0.55 -13.09
C TRP A 185 1.46 -0.20 -12.24
N PRO A 186 0.72 -1.18 -11.70
CA PRO A 186 -0.29 -0.93 -10.69
C PRO A 186 0.40 -0.48 -9.41
N MET A 187 0.14 0.75 -8.99
CA MET A 187 0.86 1.36 -7.87
C MET A 187 -0.04 2.19 -6.97
N GLY A 188 0.42 2.36 -5.74
CA GLY A 188 -0.19 3.26 -4.77
C GLY A 188 0.82 3.95 -3.85
N TYR A 189 0.28 4.86 -3.05
CA TYR A 189 1.00 5.63 -2.06
C TYR A 189 0.26 5.58 -0.73
N ILE A 190 0.99 5.35 0.35
CA ILE A 190 0.47 5.43 1.70
C ILE A 190 1.34 6.40 2.49
N SER A 191 0.71 7.25 3.29
CA SER A 191 1.44 7.97 4.33
C SER A 191 0.87 7.73 5.71
N PHE A 192 1.78 7.77 6.68
CA PHE A 192 1.46 7.74 8.10
C PHE A 192 1.66 9.14 8.68
N SER A 193 0.75 9.55 9.57
CA SER A 193 0.90 10.75 10.36
C SER A 193 2.04 10.57 11.35
N THR A 194 2.97 11.51 11.36
CA THR A 194 4.11 11.51 12.30
C THR A 194 3.70 11.83 13.73
N ALA A 195 2.48 12.34 13.94
CA ALA A 195 1.98 12.73 15.27
C ALA A 195 1.42 11.55 16.06
N ASP A 196 0.70 10.64 15.40
CA ASP A 196 -0.07 9.56 16.02
C ASP A 196 0.18 8.18 15.38
N GLY A 197 1.05 8.12 14.37
CA GLY A 197 1.41 6.88 13.66
C GLY A 197 0.26 6.27 12.85
N GLN A 198 -0.86 6.99 12.69
CA GLN A 198 -2.04 6.50 11.95
C GLN A 198 -1.88 6.73 10.46
N VAL A 199 -2.57 5.93 9.64
CA VAL A 199 -2.63 6.19 8.20
C VAL A 199 -3.29 7.54 7.96
N SER A 200 -2.57 8.45 7.28
CA SER A 200 -3.00 9.82 6.97
C SER A 200 -3.37 10.02 5.51
N GLN A 201 -2.99 9.09 4.63
CA GLN A 201 -3.38 9.09 3.22
C GLN A 201 -3.19 7.70 2.61
N ILE A 202 -4.13 7.30 1.75
CA ILE A 202 -3.96 6.17 0.83
C ILE A 202 -4.41 6.62 -0.56
N GLN A 203 -3.63 6.30 -1.59
CA GLN A 203 -3.92 6.59 -2.99
C GLN A 203 -3.44 5.45 -3.88
N TRP A 204 -4.07 5.27 -5.03
CA TRP A 204 -3.65 4.31 -6.05
C TRP A 204 -3.92 4.85 -7.46
N ASN A 205 -3.20 4.33 -8.44
CA ASN A 205 -3.37 4.71 -9.84
C ASN A 205 -4.46 3.87 -10.54
N ARG A 206 -4.79 4.27 -11.78
CA ARG A 206 -5.85 3.61 -12.56
C ARG A 206 -5.57 2.12 -12.83
N LEU A 207 -4.30 1.73 -12.94
CA LEU A 207 -3.94 0.33 -13.16
C LEU A 207 -4.18 -0.53 -11.93
N ALA A 208 -3.99 0.02 -10.72
CA ALA A 208 -4.33 -0.65 -9.47
C ALA A 208 -5.85 -0.85 -9.33
N VAL A 209 -6.66 0.15 -9.69
CA VAL A 209 -8.14 0.01 -9.74
C VAL A 209 -8.53 -1.18 -10.61
N ASN A 210 -8.00 -1.25 -11.83
CA ASN A 210 -8.27 -2.34 -12.77
C ASN A 210 -7.75 -3.71 -12.31
N ARG A 211 -6.95 -3.78 -11.24
CA ARG A 211 -6.36 -5.01 -10.67
C ARG A 211 -7.06 -5.46 -9.39
N GLY A 212 -8.29 -5.00 -9.17
CA GLY A 212 -9.12 -5.41 -8.04
C GLY A 212 -9.19 -4.37 -6.92
N LEU A 213 -8.78 -3.12 -7.16
CA LEU A 213 -9.08 -2.01 -6.25
C LEU A 213 -10.27 -1.16 -6.74
N ASP A 214 -11.04 -1.65 -7.71
CA ASP A 214 -12.28 -1.00 -8.11
C ASP A 214 -13.28 -0.97 -6.95
N GLY A 215 -13.96 0.16 -6.81
CA GLY A 215 -14.83 0.42 -5.65
C GLY A 215 -14.09 0.67 -4.34
N MET A 216 -12.78 0.40 -4.24
CA MET A 216 -12.03 0.75 -3.04
C MET A 216 -11.94 2.27 -2.92
N GLY A 217 -12.08 2.77 -1.71
CA GLY A 217 -11.93 4.17 -1.38
C GLY A 217 -11.30 4.35 0.00
N VAL A 218 -11.20 5.60 0.41
CA VAL A 218 -10.74 5.99 1.74
C VAL A 218 -11.77 6.94 2.31
N ALA A 219 -12.19 6.70 3.56
CA ALA A 219 -13.08 7.60 4.28
C ALA A 219 -12.50 7.92 5.66
N VAL A 220 -12.96 9.03 6.24
CA VAL A 220 -12.68 9.38 7.63
C VAL A 220 -13.77 8.77 8.50
N LYS A 221 -13.39 7.94 9.47
CA LYS A 221 -14.25 7.44 10.54
C LYS A 221 -13.80 8.08 11.85
N TYR A 222 -14.74 8.53 12.68
CA TYR A 222 -14.43 9.04 14.01
C TYR A 222 -14.39 7.90 15.02
N THR A 223 -13.38 7.88 15.89
CA THR A 223 -13.30 6.95 17.02
C THR A 223 -14.32 7.32 18.10
N GLU A 224 -14.51 6.44 19.10
CA GLU A 224 -15.35 6.73 20.28
C GLU A 224 -14.90 8.01 21.00
N ASP A 225 -13.59 8.28 21.01
CA ASP A 225 -12.98 9.49 21.56
C ASP A 225 -13.12 10.73 20.64
N GLY A 226 -13.84 10.63 19.52
CA GLY A 226 -14.07 11.73 18.58
C GLY A 226 -12.88 12.07 17.66
N LEU A 227 -11.84 11.23 17.59
CA LEU A 227 -10.67 11.48 16.75
C LEU A 227 -10.87 10.93 15.32
N PRO A 228 -10.51 11.68 14.27
CA PRO A 228 -10.62 11.20 12.89
C PRO A 228 -9.56 10.12 12.60
N ARG A 229 -9.98 9.01 12.00
CA ARG A 229 -9.10 7.94 11.48
C ARG A 229 -9.47 7.60 10.05
N LEU A 230 -8.46 7.40 9.20
CA LEU A 230 -8.73 6.88 7.86
C LEU A 230 -9.06 5.39 7.92
N THR A 231 -10.16 5.03 7.28
CA THR A 231 -10.55 3.66 7.04
C THR A 231 -10.64 3.40 5.54
N LEU A 232 -10.39 2.16 5.15
CA LEU A 232 -10.69 1.72 3.80
C LEU A 232 -12.19 1.55 3.64
N THR A 233 -12.69 1.92 2.47
CA THR A 233 -14.07 1.69 2.08
C THR A 233 -14.14 0.83 0.84
N MET A 234 -15.25 0.11 0.70
CA MET A 234 -15.60 -0.65 -0.48
C MET A 234 -16.98 -0.20 -0.95
N ASN A 235 -17.06 0.34 -2.17
CA ASN A 235 -18.27 0.96 -2.73
C ASN A 235 -18.91 1.97 -1.76
N GLY A 236 -18.08 2.73 -1.04
CA GLY A 236 -18.50 3.71 -0.03
C GLY A 236 -18.81 3.13 1.36
N MET A 237 -18.85 1.81 1.53
CA MET A 237 -19.08 1.15 2.82
C MET A 237 -17.75 0.94 3.56
N SER A 238 -17.68 1.29 4.85
CA SER A 238 -16.45 1.07 5.63
C SER A 238 -16.13 -0.41 5.78
N LEU A 239 -14.88 -0.78 5.53
CA LEU A 239 -14.39 -2.12 5.81
C LEU A 239 -14.15 -2.30 7.31
N PRO A 240 -14.39 -3.50 7.88
CA PRO A 240 -13.98 -3.80 9.23
C PRO A 240 -12.45 -3.69 9.30
N THR A 241 -11.93 -2.77 10.10
CA THR A 241 -10.51 -2.76 10.46
C THR A 241 -10.29 -3.74 11.60
N GLY A 242 -9.26 -4.58 11.50
CA GLY A 242 -8.82 -5.39 12.64
C GLY A 242 -8.39 -4.47 13.77
N GLN A 243 -8.86 -4.69 14.99
CA GLN A 243 -8.33 -3.98 16.15
C GLN A 243 -6.87 -4.37 16.33
N LEU A 244 -5.96 -3.41 16.19
CA LEU A 244 -4.60 -3.57 16.71
C LEU A 244 -4.70 -3.84 18.21
N PRO A 245 -3.95 -4.81 18.76
CA PRO A 245 -3.87 -4.98 20.21
C PRO A 245 -3.49 -3.64 20.82
N ARG A 246 -4.28 -3.16 21.80
CA ARG A 246 -3.82 -2.06 22.65
C ARG A 246 -2.55 -2.56 23.33
N SER A 247 -1.41 -1.92 23.06
CA SER A 247 -0.25 -2.05 23.92
C SER A 247 -0.67 -1.48 25.28
N GLU A 248 -1.01 -2.36 26.22
CA GLU A 248 -1.16 -1.96 27.62
C GLU A 248 0.23 -1.56 28.12
N SER A 249 0.43 -0.26 28.31
CA SER A 249 1.52 0.25 29.10
C SER A 249 1.31 -0.23 30.54
N LYS A 250 2.16 -1.14 31.01
CA LYS A 250 2.37 -1.37 32.45
C LYS A 250 3.54 -0.53 32.93
#